data_AF-E7PP16-F1
#
_entry.id   AF-E7PP16-F1
#
_cell.length_a   1.000
_cell.length_b   1.000
_cell.length_c   1.000
_cell.angle_alpha   90.00
_cell.angle_beta   90.00
_cell.angle_gamma   90.00
#
_symmetry.space_group_name_H-M   'P 1'
#
loop_
_entity.id
_entity.type
_entity.pdbx_description
1 polymer ?
#
loop_
_entity_poly.entity_id
_entity_poly.type
_entity_poly.pdbx_seq_one_letter_code
_entity_poly.pdbx_strand_id
1 'polypeptide(L)'
;MYVADKVELLLAKHGPQLSTDVAQKLAAIHGMSSDAARQAISRSFTTVRRLKGIVFPHRARFLYLDTHYGMKMFSERLLEALKASNHHCYSGLLALTQRGGILPLEHFKTACGAPKLQKKQVSADRLLENLLAANLARSVDVDGVGECIALGTLRDDDIDVPALKARLVAESLALSAVKEWARNLGVGGYNQVVIRGEADDAPNAGPNYWDLAAPCYLFPMLGKSTEQNKIKPGSFVCDIYLGGKLSEASIETFIKKCMNVRGFAKVSPMLQMFVADSYSSEAMKRIKANGAIAATIDTLLGTEVAQALKQLTQTLTSTAQSAREPEKLDRLFKALLKIEGAASTLRGCLFEYVGAEIAREFYNPTDITLNRKVVSQVTGAGAEIDVLVRVSRKSLVFIECKGHRPNGTVDHAEVEKWLNKRLPTLRDFVKGHSEYKQCELSFELWTNASLTEASKALITSKQALTDKYRLAYKEGLELLSIAEQSHNKSLIATYKQHFRNHPLNT
;
A
#
# COMPACT_ATOMS: atom_id res chain seq x y z
N MET A 1 -22.64 -39.43 -21.79
CA MET A 1 -21.34 -39.47 -21.11
C MET A 1 -20.31 -38.89 -22.08
N TYR A 2 -20.01 -37.59 -21.97
CA TYR A 2 -19.01 -36.95 -22.83
C TYR A 2 -17.64 -37.54 -22.47
N VAL A 3 -16.94 -38.12 -23.45
CA VAL A 3 -15.53 -38.49 -23.27
C VAL A 3 -14.78 -37.19 -23.06
N ALA A 4 -14.31 -36.93 -21.83
CA ALA A 4 -13.53 -35.75 -21.52
C ALA A 4 -12.32 -35.67 -22.45
N ASP A 5 -12.06 -34.48 -23.01
CA ASP A 5 -10.93 -34.25 -23.91
C ASP A 5 -9.63 -34.66 -23.20
N LYS A 6 -8.74 -35.38 -23.88
CA LYS A 6 -7.43 -35.79 -23.33
C LYS A 6 -6.64 -34.59 -22.81
N VAL A 7 -6.79 -33.43 -23.45
CA VAL A 7 -6.16 -32.17 -23.01
C VAL A 7 -6.74 -31.70 -21.67
N GLU A 8 -8.07 -31.74 -21.52
CA GLU A 8 -8.77 -31.34 -20.30
C GLU A 8 -8.38 -32.24 -19.12
N LEU A 9 -8.33 -33.55 -19.33
CA LEU A 9 -7.88 -34.52 -18.32
C LEU A 9 -6.42 -34.27 -17.88
N LEU A 10 -5.53 -33.95 -18.82
CA LEU A 10 -4.14 -33.61 -18.49
C LEU A 10 -4.05 -32.34 -17.65
N LEU A 11 -4.82 -31.30 -18.00
CA LEU A 11 -4.84 -30.05 -17.23
C LEU A 11 -5.47 -30.25 -15.85
N ALA A 12 -6.55 -31.02 -15.73
CA ALA A 12 -7.16 -31.35 -14.44
C ALA A 12 -6.18 -32.08 -13.51
N LYS A 13 -5.36 -32.99 -14.06
CA LYS A 13 -4.38 -33.77 -13.29
C LYS A 13 -3.11 -33.00 -12.94
N HIS A 14 -2.59 -32.21 -13.86
CA HIS A 14 -1.26 -31.59 -13.73
C HIS A 14 -1.28 -30.07 -13.48
N GLY A 15 -2.45 -29.45 -13.62
CA GLY A 15 -2.66 -28.02 -13.52
C GLY A 15 -2.36 -27.25 -14.81
N PRO A 16 -2.50 -25.90 -14.76
CA PRO A 16 -2.16 -25.00 -15.85
C PRO A 16 -0.69 -25.14 -16.29
N GLN A 17 -0.44 -25.13 -17.60
CA GLN A 17 0.91 -25.28 -18.16
C GLN A 17 0.99 -24.77 -19.61
N LEU A 18 2.18 -24.75 -20.20
CA LEU A 18 2.34 -24.33 -21.60
C LEU A 18 1.80 -25.39 -22.56
N SER A 19 1.29 -24.94 -23.70
CA SER A 19 0.83 -25.81 -24.79
C SER A 19 1.93 -26.75 -25.31
N THR A 20 3.20 -26.36 -25.20
CA THR A 20 4.35 -27.22 -25.50
C THR A 20 4.48 -28.38 -24.53
N ASP A 21 4.25 -28.13 -23.24
CA ASP A 21 4.35 -29.16 -22.19
C ASP A 21 3.17 -30.12 -22.27
N VAL A 22 1.97 -29.60 -22.56
CA VAL A 22 0.79 -30.42 -22.87
C VAL A 22 1.06 -31.31 -24.09
N ALA A 23 1.62 -30.76 -25.18
CA ALA A 23 1.93 -31.53 -26.38
C ALA A 23 2.95 -32.65 -26.11
N GLN A 24 3.99 -32.37 -25.32
CA GLN A 24 4.96 -33.38 -24.89
C GLN A 24 4.31 -34.48 -24.05
N LYS A 25 3.40 -34.14 -23.13
CA LYS A 25 2.67 -35.12 -22.32
C LYS A 25 1.70 -35.96 -23.16
N LEU A 26 1.02 -35.36 -24.14
CA LEU A 26 0.18 -36.10 -25.09
C LEU A 26 0.99 -37.12 -25.90
N ALA A 27 2.19 -36.73 -26.35
CA ALA A 27 3.09 -37.64 -27.05
C ALA A 27 3.56 -38.78 -26.13
N ALA A 28 4.01 -38.45 -24.91
CA ALA A 28 4.54 -39.43 -23.97
C ALA A 28 3.49 -40.41 -23.42
N ILE A 29 2.28 -39.92 -23.11
CA ILE A 29 1.24 -40.72 -22.44
C ILE A 29 0.31 -41.41 -23.45
N HIS A 30 0.05 -40.77 -24.60
CA HIS A 30 -0.93 -41.25 -25.59
C HIS A 30 -0.32 -41.59 -26.95
N GLY A 31 1.02 -41.58 -27.09
CA GLY A 31 1.72 -41.95 -28.31
C GLY A 31 1.41 -41.04 -29.50
N MET A 32 0.93 -39.81 -29.26
CA MET A 32 0.53 -38.89 -30.32
C MET A 32 1.75 -38.29 -31.04
N SER A 33 1.68 -38.16 -32.37
CA SER A 33 2.65 -37.37 -33.12
C SER A 33 2.56 -35.88 -32.74
N SER A 34 3.61 -35.11 -33.02
CA SER A 34 3.64 -33.66 -32.74
C SER A 34 2.47 -32.91 -33.37
N ASP A 35 2.13 -33.23 -34.61
CA ASP A 35 1.01 -32.59 -35.32
C ASP A 35 -0.35 -33.04 -34.78
N ALA A 36 -0.50 -34.31 -34.44
CA ALA A 36 -1.71 -34.82 -33.80
C ALA A 36 -1.94 -34.17 -32.42
N ALA A 37 -0.87 -33.99 -31.63
CA ALA A 37 -0.93 -33.33 -30.33
C ALA A 37 -1.32 -31.84 -30.45
N ARG A 38 -0.74 -31.11 -31.42
CA ARG A 38 -1.13 -29.72 -31.72
C ARG A 38 -2.58 -29.60 -32.16
N GLN A 39 -3.03 -30.52 -33.02
CA GLN A 39 -4.41 -30.54 -33.49
C GLN A 39 -5.40 -30.84 -32.35
N ALA A 40 -5.05 -31.75 -31.43
CA ALA A 40 -5.84 -32.03 -30.24
C ALA A 40 -6.00 -30.78 -29.37
N ILE A 41 -4.89 -30.08 -29.05
CA ILE A 41 -4.93 -28.82 -28.29
C ILE A 41 -5.77 -27.75 -28.99
N SER A 42 -5.68 -27.63 -30.31
CA SER A 42 -6.46 -26.63 -31.04
C SER A 42 -7.96 -26.92 -31.02
N ARG A 43 -8.36 -28.19 -30.94
CA ARG A 43 -9.76 -28.63 -30.87
C ARG A 43 -10.33 -28.53 -29.46
N SER A 44 -9.50 -28.51 -28.43
CA SER A 44 -9.92 -28.48 -27.02
C SER A 44 -10.35 -27.09 -26.52
N PHE A 45 -10.30 -26.03 -27.33
CA PHE A 45 -10.55 -24.66 -26.87
C PHE A 45 -12.01 -24.35 -26.50
N THR A 46 -12.92 -25.31 -26.66
CA THR A 46 -14.29 -25.23 -26.13
C THR A 46 -14.34 -25.51 -24.62
N THR A 47 -13.47 -26.38 -24.09
CA THR A 47 -13.40 -26.73 -22.66
C THR A 47 -12.14 -26.20 -21.97
N VAL A 48 -11.10 -25.86 -22.75
CA VAL A 48 -9.81 -25.36 -22.26
C VAL A 48 -9.63 -23.89 -22.64
N ARG A 49 -9.20 -23.07 -21.69
CA ARG A 49 -8.83 -21.68 -21.91
C ARG A 49 -7.36 -21.53 -22.25
N ARG A 50 -7.07 -20.45 -22.98
CA ARG A 50 -5.72 -19.98 -23.29
C ARG A 50 -5.57 -18.54 -22.83
N LEU A 51 -4.49 -18.25 -22.12
CA LEU A 51 -4.19 -16.89 -21.69
C LEU A 51 -3.96 -16.01 -22.93
N LYS A 52 -4.72 -14.91 -23.02
CA LYS A 52 -4.60 -13.92 -24.11
C LYS A 52 -3.54 -12.88 -23.74
N GLY A 53 -3.02 -12.16 -24.73
CA GLY A 53 -2.05 -11.08 -24.51
C GLY A 53 -0.61 -11.53 -24.25
N ILE A 54 -0.38 -12.79 -23.84
CA ILE A 54 0.97 -13.35 -23.65
C ILE A 54 1.27 -14.44 -24.67
N VAL A 55 2.49 -14.36 -25.23
CA VAL A 55 3.03 -15.34 -26.16
C VAL A 55 4.36 -15.81 -25.60
N PHE A 56 4.47 -17.12 -25.39
CA PHE A 56 5.71 -17.75 -24.95
C PHE A 56 6.59 -18.11 -26.15
N PRO A 57 7.88 -18.45 -25.94
CA PRO A 57 8.75 -18.98 -27.00
C PRO A 57 8.07 -20.09 -27.80
N HIS A 58 8.44 -20.22 -29.08
CA HIS A 58 7.80 -21.14 -30.03
C HIS A 58 6.28 -20.92 -30.20
N ARG A 59 5.81 -19.69 -29.95
CA ARG A 59 4.38 -19.30 -30.02
C ARG A 59 3.50 -20.12 -29.05
N ALA A 60 4.08 -20.68 -28.00
CA ALA A 60 3.34 -21.43 -27.00
C ALA A 60 2.33 -20.55 -26.26
N ARG A 61 1.24 -21.16 -25.80
CA ARG A 61 0.17 -20.52 -25.03
C ARG A 61 0.10 -21.15 -23.65
N PHE A 62 -0.23 -20.35 -22.64
CA PHE A 62 -0.53 -20.87 -21.31
C PHE A 62 -1.98 -21.37 -21.28
N LEU A 63 -2.16 -22.66 -21.00
CA LEU A 63 -3.44 -23.35 -21.04
C LEU A 63 -3.95 -23.63 -19.63
N TYR A 64 -5.25 -23.47 -19.40
CA TYR A 64 -5.88 -23.68 -18.09
C TYR A 64 -7.37 -24.05 -18.24
N LEU A 65 -7.95 -24.63 -17.21
CA LEU A 65 -9.40 -24.84 -17.10
C LEU A 65 -10.03 -23.64 -16.40
N ASP A 66 -11.29 -23.33 -16.68
CA ASP A 66 -12.00 -22.21 -16.03
C ASP A 66 -11.95 -22.33 -14.50
N THR A 67 -12.05 -23.55 -13.97
CA THR A 67 -11.95 -23.84 -12.54
C THR A 67 -10.58 -23.54 -11.93
N HIS A 68 -9.51 -23.50 -12.73
CA HIS A 68 -8.18 -23.13 -12.24
C HIS A 68 -8.02 -21.62 -12.05
N TYR A 69 -8.79 -20.81 -12.78
CA TYR A 69 -8.60 -19.36 -12.77
C TYR A 69 -8.91 -18.79 -11.36
N GLY A 70 -8.03 -17.93 -10.87
CA GLY A 70 -8.11 -17.41 -9.49
C GLY A 70 -7.59 -18.34 -8.41
N MET A 71 -7.31 -19.62 -8.71
CA MET A 71 -6.66 -20.51 -7.75
C MET A 71 -5.16 -20.20 -7.61
N LYS A 72 -4.61 -20.46 -6.43
CA LYS A 72 -3.17 -20.30 -6.15
C LYS A 72 -2.28 -21.02 -7.18
N MET A 73 -2.66 -22.25 -7.55
CA MET A 73 -1.92 -23.05 -8.53
C MET A 73 -1.82 -22.40 -9.91
N PHE A 74 -2.83 -21.62 -10.33
CA PHE A 74 -2.77 -20.92 -11.62
C PHE A 74 -1.67 -19.85 -11.58
N SER A 75 -1.66 -19.03 -10.53
CA SER A 75 -0.68 -17.96 -10.36
C SER A 75 0.74 -18.50 -10.21
N GLU A 76 0.92 -19.58 -9.42
CA GLU A 76 2.22 -20.24 -9.24
C GLU A 76 2.75 -20.80 -10.57
N ARG A 77 1.94 -21.57 -11.31
CA ARG A 77 2.33 -22.14 -12.61
C ARG A 77 2.59 -21.08 -13.67
N LEU A 78 1.82 -20.00 -13.67
CA LEU A 78 2.04 -18.89 -14.60
C LEU A 78 3.36 -18.18 -14.29
N LEU A 79 3.66 -17.91 -13.02
CA LEU A 79 4.94 -17.33 -12.62
C LEU A 79 6.11 -18.25 -12.98
N GLU A 80 6.00 -19.56 -12.77
CA GLU A 80 7.00 -20.55 -13.19
C GLU A 80 7.25 -20.49 -14.71
N ALA A 81 6.17 -20.51 -15.52
CA ALA A 81 6.27 -20.46 -16.97
C ALA A 81 6.89 -19.14 -17.46
N LEU A 82 6.50 -18.01 -16.89
CA LEU A 82 7.06 -16.69 -17.20
C LEU A 82 8.54 -16.61 -16.82
N LYS A 83 8.92 -17.17 -15.67
CA LYS A 83 10.31 -17.22 -15.20
C LYS A 83 11.17 -18.07 -16.13
N ALA A 84 10.74 -19.30 -16.41
CA ALA A 84 11.46 -20.25 -17.24
C ALA A 84 11.69 -19.75 -18.67
N SER A 85 10.75 -18.94 -19.19
CA SER A 85 10.85 -18.33 -20.52
C SER A 85 11.52 -16.95 -20.54
N ASN A 86 12.01 -16.45 -19.39
CA ASN A 86 12.55 -15.10 -19.22
C ASN A 86 11.60 -14.02 -19.77
N HIS A 87 10.29 -14.20 -19.58
CA HIS A 87 9.28 -13.30 -20.11
C HIS A 87 9.22 -12.01 -19.29
N HIS A 88 9.15 -10.85 -19.96
CA HIS A 88 9.24 -9.54 -19.30
C HIS A 88 8.16 -9.30 -18.23
N CYS A 89 6.94 -9.83 -18.41
CA CYS A 89 5.85 -9.74 -17.41
C CYS A 89 6.16 -10.45 -16.07
N TYR A 90 7.15 -11.36 -16.03
CA TYR A 90 7.49 -12.11 -14.82
C TYR A 90 7.71 -11.18 -13.62
N SER A 91 8.54 -10.14 -13.79
CA SER A 91 8.99 -9.35 -12.64
C SER A 91 7.89 -8.45 -12.06
N GLY A 92 6.96 -7.95 -12.88
CA GLY A 92 5.80 -7.21 -12.37
C GLY A 92 4.77 -8.12 -11.69
N LEU A 93 4.48 -9.28 -12.27
CA LEU A 93 3.54 -10.23 -11.65
C LEU A 93 4.09 -10.77 -10.32
N LEU A 94 5.40 -11.04 -10.26
CA LEU A 94 6.08 -11.41 -9.02
C LEU A 94 5.99 -10.28 -7.99
N ALA A 95 6.23 -9.03 -8.38
CA ALA A 95 6.18 -7.90 -7.46
C ALA A 95 4.79 -7.73 -6.82
N LEU A 96 3.71 -7.86 -7.59
CA LEU A 96 2.33 -7.85 -7.08
C LEU A 96 2.08 -9.03 -6.15
N THR A 97 2.40 -10.24 -6.59
CA THR A 97 2.16 -11.48 -5.82
C THR A 97 2.87 -11.45 -4.47
N GLN A 98 4.11 -10.96 -4.42
CA GLN A 98 4.92 -10.89 -3.20
C GLN A 98 4.51 -9.75 -2.26
N ARG A 99 3.62 -8.85 -2.68
CA ARG A 99 3.21 -7.67 -1.91
C ARG A 99 1.70 -7.63 -1.62
N GLY A 100 1.09 -8.81 -1.51
CA GLY A 100 -0.33 -8.96 -1.17
C GLY A 100 -1.29 -8.80 -2.35
N GLY A 101 -0.77 -8.80 -3.59
CA GLY A 101 -1.55 -8.72 -4.80
C GLY A 101 -1.97 -7.31 -5.22
N ILE A 102 -1.58 -6.27 -4.46
CA ILE A 102 -1.93 -4.87 -4.75
C ILE A 102 -0.83 -3.89 -4.30
N LEU A 103 -0.59 -2.86 -5.12
CA LEU A 103 0.32 -1.76 -4.83
C LEU A 103 -0.21 -0.43 -5.37
N PRO A 104 0.07 0.72 -4.73
CA PRO A 104 -0.05 2.02 -5.39
C PRO A 104 0.71 2.03 -6.73
N LEU A 105 0.19 2.76 -7.73
CA LEU A 105 0.77 2.80 -9.08
C LEU A 105 2.28 3.09 -9.07
N GLU A 106 2.70 4.13 -8.38
CA GLU A 106 4.11 4.52 -8.31
C GLU A 106 4.96 3.49 -7.55
N HIS A 107 4.40 2.81 -6.54
CA HIS A 107 5.08 1.75 -5.81
C HIS A 107 5.27 0.51 -6.68
N PHE A 108 4.32 0.20 -7.56
CA PHE A 108 4.46 -0.88 -8.53
C PHE A 108 5.64 -0.62 -9.48
N LYS A 109 5.76 0.60 -10.03
CA LYS A 109 6.85 0.98 -10.93
C LYS A 109 8.22 0.75 -10.27
N THR A 110 8.35 1.08 -8.99
CA THR A 110 9.57 0.82 -8.20
C THR A 110 9.80 -0.66 -7.89
N ALA A 111 8.76 -1.37 -7.47
CA ALA A 111 8.86 -2.75 -6.98
C ALA A 111 9.04 -3.80 -8.11
N CYS A 112 8.56 -3.52 -9.32
CA CYS A 112 8.60 -4.45 -10.45
C CYS A 112 10.01 -4.73 -10.99
N GLY A 113 11.01 -3.92 -10.59
CA GLY A 113 12.41 -4.06 -10.97
C GLY A 113 12.72 -3.77 -12.44
N ALA A 114 11.75 -3.29 -13.21
CA ALA A 114 11.98 -2.81 -14.58
C ALA A 114 12.61 -1.40 -14.54
N PRO A 115 13.43 -1.05 -15.55
CA PRO A 115 14.00 0.29 -15.64
C PRO A 115 12.96 1.34 -16.03
N LYS A 116 13.23 2.61 -15.74
CA LYS A 116 12.48 3.76 -16.27
C LYS A 116 12.59 3.80 -17.79
N LEU A 117 13.82 3.79 -18.30
CA LEU A 117 14.11 3.76 -19.73
C LEU A 117 15.48 3.12 -19.97
N GLN A 118 15.52 2.04 -20.75
CA GLN A 118 16.77 1.35 -21.06
C GLN A 118 16.68 0.60 -22.39
N LYS A 119 17.68 0.77 -23.25
CA LYS A 119 17.74 0.11 -24.55
C LYS A 119 17.73 -1.42 -24.38
N LYS A 120 16.90 -2.11 -25.18
CA LYS A 120 16.69 -3.58 -25.16
C LYS A 120 16.06 -4.14 -23.87
N GLN A 121 15.61 -3.29 -22.94
CA GLN A 121 14.79 -3.72 -21.80
C GLN A 121 13.41 -3.08 -21.89
N VAL A 122 12.41 -3.78 -21.39
CA VAL A 122 11.03 -3.26 -21.27
C VAL A 122 10.99 -2.32 -20.07
N SER A 123 10.48 -1.09 -20.25
CA SER A 123 10.34 -0.13 -19.16
C SER A 123 9.26 -0.54 -18.16
N ALA A 124 9.26 0.07 -16.97
CA ALA A 124 8.22 -0.14 -15.96
C ALA A 124 6.82 0.17 -16.51
N ASP A 125 6.66 1.28 -17.23
CA ASP A 125 5.38 1.67 -17.83
C ASP A 125 4.94 0.67 -18.92
N ARG A 126 5.84 0.29 -19.83
CA ARG A 126 5.51 -0.68 -20.87
C ARG A 126 5.21 -2.06 -20.30
N LEU A 127 5.87 -2.44 -19.21
CA LEU A 127 5.58 -3.68 -18.49
C LEU A 127 4.17 -3.63 -17.90
N LEU A 128 3.79 -2.52 -17.28
CA LEU A 128 2.44 -2.32 -16.75
C LEU A 128 1.39 -2.41 -17.86
N GLU A 129 1.58 -1.67 -18.95
CA GLU A 129 0.69 -1.73 -20.13
C GLU A 129 0.48 -3.16 -20.61
N ASN A 130 1.55 -3.95 -20.71
CA ASN A 130 1.47 -5.35 -21.15
C ASN A 130 0.73 -6.24 -20.14
N LEU A 131 0.87 -6.00 -18.83
CA LEU A 131 0.11 -6.72 -17.80
C LEU A 131 -1.39 -6.39 -17.86
N LEU A 132 -1.72 -5.11 -18.02
CA LEU A 132 -3.11 -4.64 -18.16
C LEU A 132 -3.75 -5.22 -19.44
N ALA A 133 -3.06 -5.14 -20.57
CA ALA A 133 -3.53 -5.68 -21.85
C ALA A 133 -3.72 -7.21 -21.84
N ALA A 134 -2.96 -7.92 -20.98
CA ALA A 134 -3.09 -9.37 -20.79
C ALA A 134 -4.11 -9.75 -19.69
N ASN A 135 -4.77 -8.79 -19.05
CA ASN A 135 -5.64 -8.98 -17.87
C ASN A 135 -4.93 -9.70 -16.70
N LEU A 136 -3.60 -9.58 -16.61
CA LEU A 136 -2.83 -10.10 -15.49
C LEU A 136 -2.75 -9.11 -14.33
N ALA A 137 -2.98 -7.84 -14.62
CA ALA A 137 -3.17 -6.79 -13.64
C ALA A 137 -4.37 -5.92 -14.05
N ARG A 138 -4.87 -5.12 -13.11
CA ARG A 138 -5.92 -4.13 -13.33
C ARG A 138 -5.67 -2.89 -12.47
N SER A 139 -6.06 -1.72 -12.96
CA SER A 139 -6.10 -0.50 -12.15
C SER A 139 -7.34 -0.52 -11.25
N VAL A 140 -7.18 -0.11 -10.00
CA VAL A 140 -8.25 0.05 -9.01
C VAL A 140 -8.02 1.34 -8.23
N ASP A 141 -9.07 2.11 -8.00
CA ASP A 141 -9.01 3.28 -7.12
C ASP A 141 -9.35 2.85 -5.69
N VAL A 142 -8.43 3.03 -4.76
CA VAL A 142 -8.60 2.64 -3.35
C VAL A 142 -8.78 3.90 -2.50
N ASP A 143 -9.92 4.01 -1.81
CA ASP A 143 -10.20 5.17 -0.97
C ASP A 143 -9.11 5.37 0.11
N GLY A 144 -8.63 6.60 0.23
CA GLY A 144 -7.51 6.97 1.11
C GLY A 144 -6.11 6.55 0.63
N VAL A 145 -5.98 5.90 -0.53
CA VAL A 145 -4.69 5.54 -1.15
C VAL A 145 -4.54 6.10 -2.57
N GLY A 146 -5.62 6.12 -3.35
CA GLY A 146 -5.64 6.52 -4.76
C GLY A 146 -5.43 5.34 -5.72
N GLU A 147 -4.92 5.63 -6.92
CA GLU A 147 -4.75 4.64 -7.97
C GLU A 147 -3.73 3.56 -7.58
N CYS A 148 -4.21 2.32 -7.61
CA CYS A 148 -3.44 1.12 -7.32
C CYS A 148 -3.49 0.15 -8.50
N ILE A 149 -2.47 -0.68 -8.61
CA ILE A 149 -2.41 -1.83 -9.51
C ILE A 149 -2.62 -3.09 -8.69
N ALA A 150 -3.67 -3.84 -9.02
CA ALA A 150 -4.02 -5.12 -8.42
C ALA A 150 -3.76 -6.28 -9.40
N LEU A 151 -3.53 -7.49 -8.88
CA LEU A 151 -3.56 -8.70 -9.68
C LEU A 151 -4.92 -8.84 -10.39
N GLY A 152 -4.92 -9.27 -11.64
CA GLY A 152 -6.16 -9.46 -12.42
C GLY A 152 -7.09 -10.52 -11.83
N THR A 153 -6.55 -11.42 -10.99
CA THR A 153 -7.33 -12.45 -10.26
C THR A 153 -7.79 -11.99 -8.87
N LEU A 154 -7.30 -10.86 -8.35
CA LEU A 154 -7.70 -10.35 -7.04
C LEU A 154 -9.05 -9.64 -7.17
N ARG A 155 -10.08 -10.12 -6.47
CA ARG A 155 -11.41 -9.49 -6.45
C ARG A 155 -11.40 -8.26 -5.54
N ASP A 156 -12.27 -7.30 -5.80
CA ASP A 156 -12.35 -6.07 -4.98
C ASP A 156 -12.66 -6.37 -3.52
N ASP A 157 -13.56 -7.32 -3.25
CA ASP A 157 -13.92 -7.75 -1.89
C ASP A 157 -12.79 -8.45 -1.13
N ASP A 158 -11.78 -8.96 -1.85
CA ASP A 158 -10.61 -9.62 -1.24
C ASP A 158 -9.48 -8.62 -0.91
N ILE A 159 -9.62 -7.34 -1.27
CA ILE A 159 -8.59 -6.32 -0.99
C ILE A 159 -8.66 -5.89 0.47
N ASP A 160 -7.67 -6.32 1.25
CA ASP A 160 -7.44 -5.84 2.62
C ASP A 160 -6.83 -4.43 2.62
N VAL A 161 -7.69 -3.43 2.42
CA VAL A 161 -7.29 -2.01 2.42
C VAL A 161 -6.74 -1.54 3.77
N PRO A 162 -7.31 -1.92 4.94
CA PRO A 162 -6.68 -1.60 6.22
C PRO A 162 -5.23 -2.06 6.30
N ALA A 163 -4.93 -3.31 5.92
CA ALA A 163 -3.56 -3.80 5.88
C ALA A 163 -2.68 -3.04 4.89
N LEU A 164 -3.20 -2.71 3.70
CA LEU A 164 -2.49 -1.88 2.72
C LEU A 164 -2.14 -0.50 3.29
N LYS A 165 -3.12 0.24 3.81
CA LYS A 165 -2.94 1.57 4.40
C LYS A 165 -1.92 1.52 5.55
N ALA A 166 -2.07 0.57 6.47
CA ALA A 166 -1.19 0.41 7.62
C ALA A 166 0.27 0.17 7.19
N ARG A 167 0.50 -0.72 6.21
CA ARG A 167 1.84 -0.96 5.65
C ARG A 167 2.43 0.30 5.03
N LEU A 168 1.64 1.05 4.23
CA LEU A 168 2.12 2.26 3.57
C LEU A 168 2.55 3.34 4.59
N VAL A 169 1.79 3.51 5.67
CA VAL A 169 2.14 4.41 6.78
C VAL A 169 3.45 3.97 7.45
N ALA A 170 3.57 2.68 7.79
CA ALA A 170 4.78 2.15 8.43
C ALA A 170 6.02 2.30 7.53
N GLU A 171 5.88 2.01 6.23
CA GLU A 171 6.96 2.17 5.24
C GLU A 171 7.36 3.64 5.07
N SER A 172 6.42 4.59 5.08
CA SER A 172 6.72 6.03 5.01
C SER A 172 7.52 6.52 6.23
N LEU A 173 7.13 6.10 7.44
CA LEU A 173 7.86 6.42 8.66
C LEU A 173 9.26 5.80 8.65
N ALA A 174 9.37 4.52 8.27
CA ALA A 174 10.66 3.84 8.17
C ALA A 174 11.58 4.48 7.12
N LEU A 175 11.06 4.89 5.96
CA LEU A 175 11.85 5.61 4.94
C LEU A 175 12.34 6.97 5.44
N SER A 176 11.53 7.69 6.21
CA SER A 176 11.94 8.95 6.84
C SER A 176 13.12 8.73 7.80
N ALA A 177 13.07 7.66 8.58
CA ALA A 177 14.17 7.27 9.46
C ALA A 177 15.42 6.82 8.69
N VAL A 178 15.27 6.09 7.58
CA VAL A 178 16.40 5.72 6.70
C VAL A 178 17.02 6.97 6.07
N LYS A 179 16.19 7.95 5.67
CA LYS A 179 16.64 9.25 5.16
C LYS A 179 17.48 9.99 6.19
N GLU A 180 17.01 10.07 7.43
CA GLU A 180 17.75 10.67 8.55
C GLU A 180 19.07 9.92 8.83
N TRP A 181 19.02 8.59 8.90
CA TRP A 181 20.21 7.75 9.06
C TRP A 181 21.25 8.03 7.97
N ALA A 182 20.83 8.11 6.70
CA ALA A 182 21.71 8.36 5.58
C ALA A 182 22.33 9.78 5.62
N ARG A 183 21.56 10.78 6.07
CA ARG A 183 22.04 12.17 6.26
C ARG A 183 23.07 12.24 7.38
N ASN A 184 22.76 11.64 8.54
CA ASN A 184 23.59 11.72 9.74
C ASN A 184 24.93 10.99 9.59
N LEU A 185 24.99 9.93 8.78
CA LEU A 185 26.23 9.22 8.48
C LEU A 185 27.01 9.79 7.28
N GLY A 186 26.52 10.85 6.64
CA GLY A 186 27.12 11.40 5.41
C GLY A 186 27.06 10.46 4.21
N VAL A 187 26.21 9.42 4.26
CA VAL A 187 25.99 8.48 3.15
C VAL A 187 25.20 9.18 2.03
N GLY A 188 24.21 9.99 2.38
CA GLY A 188 23.45 10.84 1.47
C GLY A 188 23.80 12.31 1.64
N GLY A 189 23.85 13.07 0.55
CA GLY A 189 23.95 14.53 0.61
C GLY A 189 22.83 15.12 1.47
N TYR A 190 23.17 15.96 2.46
CA TYR A 190 22.28 16.32 3.57
C TYR A 190 20.91 16.86 3.14
N ASN A 191 20.85 17.64 2.05
CA ASN A 191 19.60 18.22 1.50
C ASN A 191 19.16 17.55 0.19
N GLN A 192 19.70 16.38 -0.15
CA GLN A 192 19.53 15.73 -1.46
C GLN A 192 19.00 14.29 -1.34
N VAL A 193 18.63 13.86 -0.14
CA VAL A 193 17.99 12.56 0.06
C VAL A 193 16.50 12.67 -0.23
N VAL A 194 16.02 11.94 -1.24
CA VAL A 194 14.63 11.93 -1.66
C VAL A 194 14.03 10.55 -1.38
N ILE A 195 12.87 10.53 -0.73
CA ILE A 195 12.05 9.32 -0.55
C ILE A 195 10.77 9.43 -1.36
N ARG A 196 10.18 8.28 -1.72
CA ARG A 196 8.91 8.27 -2.47
C ARG A 196 7.81 9.01 -1.68
N GLY A 197 7.01 9.80 -2.38
CA GLY A 197 5.91 10.59 -1.81
C GLY A 197 6.28 12.01 -1.36
N GLU A 198 7.56 12.40 -1.34
CA GLU A 198 7.97 13.78 -1.03
C GLU A 198 8.09 14.69 -2.27
N ALA A 199 8.28 14.11 -3.46
CA ALA A 199 8.45 14.82 -4.72
C ALA A 199 7.50 14.26 -5.79
N ASP A 200 7.23 15.06 -6.82
CA ASP A 200 6.36 14.68 -7.95
C ASP A 200 6.90 13.45 -8.70
N ASP A 201 8.22 13.36 -8.85
CA ASP A 201 8.90 12.24 -9.48
C ASP A 201 9.36 11.20 -8.46
N ALA A 202 9.18 9.91 -8.79
CA ALA A 202 9.72 8.81 -8.01
C ALA A 202 11.26 8.90 -7.90
N PRO A 203 11.84 8.62 -6.70
CA PRO A 203 13.27 8.60 -6.52
C PRO A 203 13.93 7.65 -7.52
N ASN A 204 15.02 8.11 -8.13
CA ASN A 204 15.68 7.36 -9.19
C ASN A 204 17.19 7.55 -9.13
N ALA A 205 17.89 6.49 -9.54
CA ALA A 205 19.33 6.51 -9.73
C ALA A 205 19.71 5.41 -10.73
N GLY A 206 20.58 5.75 -11.68
CA GLY A 206 20.84 4.88 -12.82
C GLY A 206 19.56 4.67 -13.66
N PRO A 207 19.33 3.46 -14.20
CA PRO A 207 18.17 3.20 -15.05
C PRO A 207 16.89 2.88 -14.27
N ASN A 208 16.92 2.78 -12.94
CA ASN A 208 15.82 2.25 -12.13
C ASN A 208 15.24 3.28 -11.14
N TYR A 209 13.98 3.04 -10.76
CA TYR A 209 13.32 3.68 -9.63
C TYR A 209 13.66 2.96 -8.31
N TRP A 210 13.63 3.72 -7.21
CA TRP A 210 13.95 3.30 -5.86
C TRP A 210 12.97 3.94 -4.87
N ASP A 211 12.79 3.33 -3.69
CA ASP A 211 11.96 3.94 -2.65
C ASP A 211 12.67 5.14 -1.99
N LEU A 212 14.00 5.17 -2.05
CA LEU A 212 14.89 6.27 -1.65
C LEU A 212 16.09 6.35 -2.58
N ALA A 213 16.49 7.57 -2.94
CA ALA A 213 17.72 7.84 -3.67
C ALA A 213 18.44 9.09 -3.11
N ALA A 214 19.78 9.05 -3.09
CA ALA A 214 20.62 10.17 -2.69
C ALA A 214 21.98 10.13 -3.41
N PRO A 215 22.62 11.28 -3.69
CA PRO A 215 24.03 11.31 -4.05
C PRO A 215 24.89 10.91 -2.85
N CYS A 216 25.93 10.10 -3.10
CA CYS A 216 26.87 9.63 -2.07
C CYS A 216 28.27 10.16 -2.34
N TYR A 217 28.83 10.87 -1.36
CA TYR A 217 30.15 11.51 -1.44
C TYR A 217 31.25 10.76 -0.68
N LEU A 218 30.93 9.60 -0.08
CA LEU A 218 31.93 8.75 0.56
C LEU A 218 33.01 8.35 -0.46
N PHE A 219 34.27 8.40 -0.05
CA PHE A 219 35.41 8.20 -0.94
C PHE A 219 35.31 6.92 -1.82
N PRO A 220 34.93 5.73 -1.30
CA PRO A 220 34.80 4.53 -2.12
C PRO A 220 33.68 4.59 -3.17
N MET A 221 32.75 5.53 -3.01
CA MET A 221 31.58 5.70 -3.87
C MET A 221 31.79 6.71 -4.99
N LEU A 222 32.92 7.44 -4.98
CA LEU A 222 33.18 8.46 -5.98
C LEU A 222 33.35 7.84 -7.38
N GLY A 223 32.64 8.41 -8.35
CA GLY A 223 32.77 8.03 -9.76
C GLY A 223 33.96 8.71 -10.42
N LYS A 224 34.33 8.21 -11.61
CA LYS A 224 35.32 8.87 -12.47
C LYS A 224 34.74 10.18 -13.01
N SER A 225 35.41 11.30 -12.73
CA SER A 225 35.10 12.61 -13.31
C SER A 225 36.02 12.90 -14.50
N THR A 226 35.46 13.48 -15.56
CA THR A 226 36.22 13.95 -16.74
C THR A 226 36.56 15.44 -16.64
N GLU A 227 35.99 16.15 -15.67
CA GLU A 227 36.22 17.58 -15.42
C GLU A 227 37.26 17.74 -14.30
N GLN A 228 38.28 18.58 -14.52
CA GLN A 228 39.27 18.93 -13.50
C GLN A 228 38.59 19.57 -12.28
N ASN A 229 38.98 19.16 -11.08
CA ASN A 229 38.47 19.64 -9.78
C ASN A 229 36.97 19.43 -9.50
N LYS A 230 36.27 18.60 -10.28
CA LYS A 230 34.86 18.26 -10.01
C LYS A 230 34.73 16.83 -9.50
N ILE A 231 34.15 16.69 -8.31
CA ILE A 231 33.84 15.38 -7.73
C ILE A 231 32.55 14.87 -8.37
N LYS A 232 32.59 13.66 -8.95
CA LYS A 232 31.39 12.96 -9.40
C LYS A 232 30.91 12.03 -8.29
N PRO A 233 29.82 12.33 -7.58
CA PRO A 233 29.34 11.45 -6.52
C PRO A 233 28.86 10.10 -7.08
N GLY A 234 28.86 9.11 -6.19
CA GLY A 234 28.10 7.89 -6.36
C GLY A 234 26.64 8.09 -6.01
N SER A 235 25.93 6.99 -5.80
CA SER A 235 24.55 7.03 -5.31
C SER A 235 24.33 6.07 -4.16
N PHE A 236 23.51 6.46 -3.20
CA PHE A 236 22.90 5.57 -2.23
C PHE A 236 21.44 5.37 -2.60
N VAL A 237 20.98 4.12 -2.62
CA VAL A 237 19.61 3.77 -2.95
C VAL A 237 19.06 2.74 -1.98
N CYS A 238 17.78 2.84 -1.69
CA CYS A 238 17.11 1.90 -0.79
C CYS A 238 15.73 1.53 -1.32
N ASP A 239 15.41 0.24 -1.24
CA ASP A 239 14.04 -0.28 -1.32
C ASP A 239 13.56 -0.71 0.07
N ILE A 240 12.26 -0.68 0.30
CA ILE A 240 11.66 -1.13 1.55
C ILE A 240 10.45 -2.03 1.31
N TYR A 241 10.25 -3.00 2.20
CA TYR A 241 9.00 -3.75 2.30
C TYR A 241 8.73 -4.20 3.73
N LEU A 242 7.64 -3.70 4.32
CA LEU A 242 7.21 -4.02 5.70
C LEU A 242 5.89 -4.81 5.72
N GLY A 243 5.76 -5.78 4.82
CA GLY A 243 4.59 -6.66 4.73
C GLY A 243 4.89 -8.10 5.12
N GLY A 244 5.90 -8.33 5.97
CA GLY A 244 6.29 -9.66 6.45
C GLY A 244 7.68 -10.14 6.03
N LYS A 245 7.95 -11.42 6.28
CA LYS A 245 9.28 -12.03 6.07
C LYS A 245 9.60 -12.16 4.59
N LEU A 246 10.69 -11.54 4.14
CA LEU A 246 11.14 -11.64 2.75
C LEU A 246 11.74 -13.00 2.43
N SER A 247 11.14 -13.68 1.45
CA SER A 247 11.69 -14.89 0.85
C SER A 247 12.72 -14.56 -0.23
N GLU A 248 13.45 -15.57 -0.69
CA GLU A 248 14.37 -15.40 -1.83
C GLU A 248 13.64 -14.94 -3.11
N ALA A 249 12.41 -15.40 -3.32
CA ALA A 249 11.58 -14.95 -4.44
C ALA A 249 11.16 -13.48 -4.28
N SER A 250 10.90 -13.03 -3.05
CA SER A 250 10.45 -11.67 -2.76
C SER A 250 11.50 -10.59 -3.11
N ILE A 251 12.79 -10.96 -3.07
CA ILE A 251 13.90 -10.04 -3.35
C ILE A 251 14.37 -10.07 -4.82
N GLU A 252 13.81 -10.95 -5.66
CA GLU A 252 14.33 -11.20 -7.01
C GLU A 252 14.28 -9.94 -7.89
N THR A 253 13.24 -9.12 -7.74
CA THR A 253 13.11 -7.85 -8.48
C THR A 253 14.14 -6.81 -8.02
N PHE A 254 14.48 -6.77 -6.72
CA PHE A 254 15.55 -5.91 -6.21
C PHE A 254 16.93 -6.35 -6.72
N ILE A 255 17.22 -7.66 -6.69
CA ILE A 255 18.49 -8.18 -7.23
C ILE A 255 18.62 -7.87 -8.72
N LYS A 256 17.52 -7.95 -9.48
CA LYS A 256 17.48 -7.50 -10.88
C LYS A 256 17.88 -6.02 -11.01
N LYS A 257 17.39 -5.13 -10.14
CA LYS A 257 17.83 -3.71 -10.11
C LYS A 257 19.32 -3.57 -9.80
N CYS A 258 19.83 -4.28 -8.80
CA CYS A 258 21.27 -4.27 -8.47
C CYS A 258 22.12 -4.68 -9.68
N MET A 259 21.71 -5.71 -10.42
CA MET A 259 22.42 -6.20 -11.59
C MET A 259 22.31 -5.25 -12.79
N ASN A 260 21.14 -4.64 -13.00
CA ASN A 260 20.94 -3.65 -14.06
C ASN A 260 21.93 -2.49 -13.95
N VAL A 261 22.13 -1.95 -12.75
CA VAL A 261 23.07 -0.85 -12.50
C VAL A 261 24.51 -1.25 -12.84
N ARG A 262 24.93 -2.47 -12.50
CA ARG A 262 26.30 -2.97 -12.72
C ARG A 262 26.63 -3.23 -14.19
N GLY A 263 25.61 -3.47 -15.01
CA GLY A 263 25.78 -3.63 -16.46
C GLY A 263 26.23 -2.36 -17.19
N PHE A 264 26.29 -1.20 -16.51
CA PHE A 264 26.61 0.09 -17.13
C PHE A 264 27.94 0.68 -16.65
N ALA A 265 28.95 0.62 -17.51
CA ALA A 265 30.28 1.20 -17.24
C ALA A 265 30.27 2.73 -16.99
N LYS A 266 29.21 3.44 -17.39
CA LYS A 266 29.09 4.90 -17.24
C LYS A 266 28.37 5.35 -15.96
N VAL A 267 27.72 4.43 -15.25
CA VAL A 267 27.02 4.73 -14.00
C VAL A 267 28.07 4.82 -12.88
N SER A 268 27.99 5.87 -12.06
CA SER A 268 28.84 5.98 -10.88
C SER A 268 28.59 4.82 -9.91
N PRO A 269 29.53 4.49 -9.00
CA PRO A 269 29.29 3.49 -7.98
C PRO A 269 27.98 3.74 -7.23
N MET A 270 27.28 2.66 -6.90
CA MET A 270 25.99 2.73 -6.22
C MET A 270 25.95 1.75 -5.06
N LEU A 271 25.62 2.26 -3.88
CA LEU A 271 25.43 1.50 -2.65
C LEU A 271 23.94 1.17 -2.54
N GLN A 272 23.58 -0.11 -2.65
CA GLN A 272 22.19 -0.56 -2.60
C GLN A 272 21.83 -1.14 -1.23
N MET A 273 20.64 -0.82 -0.75
CA MET A 273 20.06 -1.37 0.47
C MET A 273 18.64 -1.89 0.25
N PHE A 274 18.30 -2.99 0.90
CA PHE A 274 16.91 -3.40 1.09
C PHE A 274 16.62 -3.34 2.60
N VAL A 275 15.53 -2.67 2.98
CA VAL A 275 15.00 -2.64 4.35
C VAL A 275 13.73 -3.50 4.45
N ALA A 276 13.65 -4.33 5.48
CA ALA A 276 12.48 -5.19 5.71
C ALA A 276 12.21 -5.44 7.20
N ASP A 277 11.07 -6.05 7.51
CA ASP A 277 10.80 -6.55 8.87
C ASP A 277 11.78 -7.67 9.24
N SER A 278 11.94 -8.63 8.32
CA SER A 278 12.82 -9.78 8.50
C SER A 278 13.10 -10.48 7.17
N TYR A 279 14.14 -11.32 7.15
CA TYR A 279 14.55 -12.09 5.98
C TYR A 279 14.52 -13.59 6.28
N SER A 280 14.24 -14.39 5.25
CA SER A 280 14.73 -15.76 5.19
C SER A 280 16.25 -15.79 5.11
N SER A 281 16.86 -16.89 5.58
CA SER A 281 18.31 -17.08 5.53
C SER A 281 18.84 -17.00 4.10
N GLU A 282 18.07 -17.54 3.15
CA GLU A 282 18.37 -17.58 1.72
C GLU A 282 18.32 -16.18 1.11
N ALA A 283 17.29 -15.39 1.42
CA ALA A 283 17.18 -14.01 0.96
C ALA A 283 18.34 -13.13 1.47
N MET A 284 18.65 -13.23 2.78
CA MET A 284 19.74 -12.43 3.36
C MET A 284 21.10 -12.80 2.74
N LYS A 285 21.38 -14.10 2.58
CA LYS A 285 22.61 -14.57 1.92
C LYS A 285 22.69 -14.05 0.49
N ARG A 286 21.59 -14.12 -0.28
CA ARG A 286 21.56 -13.68 -1.68
C ARG A 286 21.75 -12.17 -1.84
N ILE A 287 21.18 -11.33 -0.97
CA ILE A 287 21.44 -9.89 -0.97
C ILE A 287 22.92 -9.60 -0.70
N LYS A 288 23.50 -10.22 0.34
CA LYS A 288 24.91 -10.05 0.72
C LYS A 288 25.87 -10.55 -0.36
N ALA A 289 25.58 -11.71 -0.97
CA ALA A 289 26.36 -12.25 -2.09
C ALA A 289 26.35 -11.33 -3.32
N ASN A 290 25.28 -10.53 -3.47
CA ASN A 290 25.20 -9.47 -4.46
C ASN A 290 25.76 -8.15 -3.95
N GLY A 291 26.53 -8.07 -2.85
CA GLY A 291 27.17 -6.83 -2.40
C GLY A 291 26.22 -5.70 -2.02
N ALA A 292 24.96 -6.02 -1.71
CA ALA A 292 23.96 -5.07 -1.22
C ALA A 292 23.76 -5.23 0.29
N ILE A 293 23.29 -4.15 0.94
CA ILE A 293 22.97 -4.14 2.37
C ILE A 293 21.59 -4.79 2.57
N ALA A 294 21.54 -5.84 3.39
CA ALA A 294 20.30 -6.37 3.94
C ALA A 294 20.10 -5.79 5.33
N ALA A 295 19.21 -4.82 5.47
CA ALA A 295 18.90 -4.16 6.74
C ALA A 295 17.49 -4.56 7.21
N THR A 296 17.33 -4.74 8.52
CA THR A 296 16.03 -4.77 9.17
C THR A 296 15.77 -3.47 9.90
N ILE A 297 14.50 -3.16 10.17
CA ILE A 297 14.13 -2.01 11.01
C ILE A 297 14.83 -2.10 12.37
N ASP A 298 14.85 -3.28 12.98
CA ASP A 298 15.51 -3.54 14.26
C ASP A 298 17.01 -3.22 14.21
N THR A 299 17.73 -3.77 13.22
CA THR A 299 19.18 -3.54 13.08
C THR A 299 19.55 -2.11 12.70
N LEU A 300 18.63 -1.37 12.04
CA LEU A 300 18.91 -0.03 11.52
C LEU A 300 18.51 1.07 12.51
N LEU A 301 17.36 0.91 13.17
CA LEU A 301 16.70 1.94 13.99
C LEU A 301 16.53 1.53 15.46
N GLY A 302 16.90 0.29 15.81
CA GLY A 302 16.76 -0.26 17.15
C GLY A 302 15.41 -0.96 17.41
N THR A 303 15.41 -1.87 18.38
CA THR A 303 14.26 -2.72 18.72
C THR A 303 13.03 -1.94 19.15
N GLU A 304 13.20 -0.83 19.87
CA GLU A 304 12.08 0.02 20.32
C GLU A 304 11.28 0.58 19.14
N VAL A 305 11.97 1.14 18.14
CA VAL A 305 11.34 1.69 16.92
C VAL A 305 10.70 0.57 16.10
N ALA A 306 11.38 -0.57 15.96
CA ALA A 306 10.86 -1.73 15.25
C ALA A 306 9.55 -2.26 15.86
N GLN A 307 9.51 -2.40 17.19
CA GLN A 307 8.32 -2.82 17.91
C GLN A 307 7.19 -1.79 17.79
N ALA A 308 7.51 -0.50 17.87
CA ALA A 308 6.52 0.57 17.73
C ALA A 308 5.90 0.63 16.32
N LEU A 309 6.68 0.46 15.25
CA LEU A 309 6.15 0.39 13.88
C LEU A 309 5.23 -0.83 13.67
N LYS A 310 5.60 -1.98 14.24
CA LYS A 310 4.76 -3.18 14.21
C LYS A 310 3.46 -2.97 14.99
N GLN A 311 3.53 -2.38 16.17
CA GLN A 311 2.36 -2.09 16.99
C GLN A 311 1.47 -1.03 16.34
N LEU A 312 2.03 -0.02 15.67
CA LEU A 312 1.27 0.95 14.86
C LEU A 312 0.50 0.22 13.75
N THR A 313 1.16 -0.66 13.02
CA THR A 313 0.51 -1.44 11.96
C THR A 313 -0.66 -2.26 12.52
N GLN A 314 -0.47 -2.92 13.67
CA GLN A 314 -1.53 -3.65 14.36
C GLN A 314 -2.69 -2.74 14.78
N THR A 315 -2.40 -1.56 15.33
CA THR A 315 -3.46 -0.59 15.69
C THR A 315 -4.27 -0.18 14.47
N LEU A 316 -3.60 0.14 13.35
CA LEU A 316 -4.25 0.59 12.12
C LEU A 316 -5.05 -0.51 11.39
N THR A 317 -4.71 -1.79 11.61
CA THR A 317 -5.47 -2.92 11.04
C THR A 317 -6.54 -3.48 11.97
N SER A 318 -6.47 -3.16 13.27
CA SER A 318 -7.41 -3.70 14.25
C SER A 318 -8.77 -3.02 14.20
N THR A 319 -9.82 -3.80 14.49
CA THR A 319 -11.18 -3.29 14.67
C THR A 319 -11.34 -2.53 16.00
N ALA A 320 -12.46 -1.83 16.17
CA ALA A 320 -12.72 -0.85 17.25
C ALA A 320 -12.50 -1.31 18.71
N GLN A 321 -12.31 -2.60 18.97
CA GLN A 321 -12.00 -3.13 20.32
C GLN A 321 -10.58 -2.78 20.79
N SER A 322 -9.62 -2.60 19.87
CA SER A 322 -8.22 -2.29 20.20
C SER A 322 -7.94 -0.80 20.48
N ALA A 323 -8.89 0.09 20.17
CA ALA A 323 -8.75 1.53 20.38
C ALA A 323 -8.82 1.95 21.87
N ARG A 324 -9.33 1.06 22.74
CA ARG A 324 -9.68 1.31 24.15
C ARG A 324 -8.52 1.65 25.10
N GLU A 325 -7.29 1.81 24.59
CA GLU A 325 -6.11 1.97 25.42
C GLU A 325 -5.30 3.20 24.99
N PRO A 326 -5.66 4.42 25.47
CA PRO A 326 -4.90 5.64 25.20
C PRO A 326 -3.41 5.52 25.56
N GLU A 327 -3.06 4.72 26.57
CA GLU A 327 -1.67 4.43 26.97
C GLU A 327 -0.85 3.72 25.90
N LYS A 328 -1.48 2.90 25.04
CA LYS A 328 -0.80 2.29 23.89
C LYS A 328 -0.48 3.35 22.85
N LEU A 329 -1.39 4.30 22.61
CA LEU A 329 -1.18 5.40 21.68
C LEU A 329 -0.05 6.32 22.14
N ASP A 330 -0.01 6.70 23.42
CA ASP A 330 1.08 7.53 23.97
C ASP A 330 2.46 6.85 23.79
N ARG A 331 2.55 5.54 24.05
CA ARG A 331 3.78 4.77 23.82
C ARG A 331 4.20 4.76 22.34
N LEU A 332 3.26 4.59 21.42
CA LEU A 332 3.53 4.67 19.98
C LEU A 332 4.10 6.04 19.59
N PHE A 333 3.47 7.13 20.04
CA PHE A 333 3.97 8.48 19.76
C PHE A 333 5.37 8.67 20.34
N LYS A 334 5.62 8.33 21.62
CA LYS A 334 6.95 8.51 22.24
C LYS A 334 8.07 7.78 21.50
N ALA A 335 7.81 6.55 21.03
CA ALA A 335 8.79 5.78 20.30
C ALA A 335 9.01 6.31 18.87
N LEU A 336 7.94 6.70 18.17
CA LEU A 336 7.99 7.05 16.74
C LEU A 336 8.25 8.54 16.47
N LEU A 337 8.00 9.43 17.42
CA LEU A 337 8.37 10.86 17.32
C LEU A 337 9.89 11.08 17.30
N LYS A 338 10.68 10.07 17.65
CA LYS A 338 12.14 10.06 17.45
C LYS A 338 12.54 10.13 15.97
N ILE A 339 11.63 9.76 15.06
CA ILE A 339 11.84 9.84 13.62
C ILE A 339 11.50 11.26 13.15
N GLU A 340 12.45 11.95 12.54
CA GLU A 340 12.21 13.28 11.97
C GLU A 340 11.03 13.26 10.97
N GLY A 341 10.09 14.20 11.12
CA GLY A 341 8.91 14.32 10.24
C GLY A 341 7.74 13.37 10.57
N ALA A 342 7.91 12.36 11.43
CA ALA A 342 6.88 11.38 11.76
C ALA A 342 5.61 12.00 12.40
N ALA A 343 5.78 13.13 13.08
CA ALA A 343 4.74 13.75 13.89
C ALA A 343 3.48 14.13 13.08
N SER A 344 3.63 14.51 11.81
CA SER A 344 2.47 14.84 10.96
C SER A 344 1.69 13.60 10.56
N THR A 345 2.41 12.57 10.10
CA THR A 345 1.85 11.28 9.68
C THR A 345 1.14 10.57 10.83
N LEU A 346 1.79 10.51 12.01
CA LEU A 346 1.21 9.88 13.20
C LEU A 346 -0.08 10.57 13.65
N ARG A 347 -0.14 11.90 13.61
CA ARG A 347 -1.35 12.64 13.93
C ARG A 347 -2.47 12.34 12.94
N GLY A 348 -2.17 12.31 11.64
CA GLY A 348 -3.15 11.96 10.63
C GLY A 348 -3.77 10.58 10.87
N CYS A 349 -2.94 9.55 11.07
CA CYS A 349 -3.44 8.17 11.16
C CYS A 349 -3.98 7.75 12.54
N LEU A 350 -3.54 8.38 13.63
CA LEU A 350 -3.99 8.02 14.99
C LEU A 350 -5.11 8.92 15.52
N PHE A 351 -5.44 10.02 14.83
CA PHE A 351 -6.47 10.94 15.33
C PHE A 351 -7.86 10.29 15.39
N GLU A 352 -8.20 9.41 14.44
CA GLU A 352 -9.47 8.66 14.43
C GLU A 352 -9.64 7.82 15.71
N TYR A 353 -8.57 7.20 16.19
CA TYR A 353 -8.57 6.39 17.41
C TYR A 353 -8.77 7.26 18.65
N VAL A 354 -8.09 8.41 18.73
CA VAL A 354 -8.28 9.36 19.82
C VAL A 354 -9.67 9.99 19.77
N GLY A 355 -10.16 10.35 18.59
CA GLY A 355 -11.50 10.85 18.37
C GLY A 355 -12.57 9.85 18.80
N ALA A 356 -12.37 8.56 18.53
CA ALA A 356 -13.25 7.50 19.02
C ALA A 356 -13.21 7.36 20.54
N GLU A 357 -12.07 7.48 21.21
CA GLU A 357 -12.01 7.49 22.67
C GLU A 357 -12.75 8.71 23.25
N ILE A 358 -12.56 9.90 22.68
CA ILE A 358 -13.31 11.11 23.07
C ILE A 358 -14.82 10.91 22.84
N ALA A 359 -15.22 10.30 21.73
CA ALA A 359 -16.61 10.00 21.43
C ALA A 359 -17.23 8.99 22.41
N ARG A 360 -16.46 8.04 22.95
CA ARG A 360 -16.94 7.14 24.01
C ARG A 360 -17.29 7.91 25.26
N GLU A 361 -16.39 8.78 25.70
CA GLU A 361 -16.60 9.59 26.91
C GLU A 361 -17.75 10.59 26.72
N PHE A 362 -17.87 11.18 25.52
CA PHE A 362 -18.86 12.21 25.23
C PHE A 362 -20.28 11.67 25.03
N TYR A 363 -20.43 10.60 24.24
CA TYR A 363 -21.74 10.07 23.85
C TYR A 363 -22.23 8.92 24.74
N ASN A 364 -21.35 8.32 25.55
CA ASN A 364 -21.60 7.09 26.29
C ASN A 364 -22.33 6.01 25.45
N PRO A 365 -21.75 5.62 24.30
CA PRO A 365 -22.48 4.86 23.28
C PRO A 365 -22.60 3.37 23.61
N THR A 366 -23.60 2.74 23.01
CA THR A 366 -23.76 1.27 23.04
C THR A 366 -22.74 0.54 22.18
N ASP A 367 -22.25 1.18 21.11
CA ASP A 367 -21.25 0.62 20.22
C ASP A 367 -20.47 1.72 19.49
N ILE A 368 -19.21 1.44 19.15
CA ILE A 368 -18.39 2.26 18.26
C ILE A 368 -17.71 1.36 17.24
N THR A 369 -17.77 1.75 15.97
CA THR A 369 -17.03 1.13 14.88
C THR A 369 -16.08 2.15 14.24
N LEU A 370 -14.83 1.74 13.98
CA LEU A 370 -13.83 2.53 13.28
C LEU A 370 -13.69 2.06 11.83
N ASN A 371 -13.35 2.97 10.93
CA ASN A 371 -12.89 2.69 9.55
C ASN A 371 -13.83 1.78 8.77
N ARG A 372 -15.14 2.03 8.93
CA ARG A 372 -16.18 1.23 8.29
C ARG A 372 -16.38 1.68 6.85
N LYS A 373 -16.06 0.80 5.92
CA LYS A 373 -16.40 1.00 4.51
C LYS A 373 -17.88 0.82 4.26
N VAL A 374 -18.42 1.71 3.43
CA VAL A 374 -19.79 1.69 2.95
C VAL A 374 -19.82 2.01 1.46
N VAL A 375 -20.88 1.54 0.80
CA VAL A 375 -21.09 1.77 -0.63
C VAL A 375 -22.49 2.35 -0.81
N SER A 376 -22.59 3.43 -1.60
CA SER A 376 -23.88 3.95 -2.03
C SER A 376 -24.58 2.91 -2.91
N GLN A 377 -25.79 2.53 -2.51
CA GLN A 377 -26.62 1.61 -3.28
C GLN A 377 -27.15 2.23 -4.58
N VAL A 378 -27.02 3.55 -4.75
CA VAL A 378 -27.50 4.29 -5.92
C VAL A 378 -26.40 4.49 -6.95
N THR A 379 -25.23 4.94 -6.51
CA THR A 379 -24.14 5.33 -7.42
C THR A 379 -23.02 4.29 -7.49
N GLY A 380 -22.99 3.31 -6.58
CA GLY A 380 -21.86 2.39 -6.42
C GLY A 380 -20.60 3.06 -5.83
N ALA A 381 -20.65 4.35 -5.48
CA ALA A 381 -19.52 5.05 -4.89
C ALA A 381 -19.23 4.54 -3.48
N GLY A 382 -17.96 4.30 -3.18
CA GLY A 382 -17.49 3.94 -1.84
C GLY A 382 -17.19 5.15 -0.97
N ALA A 383 -17.33 4.99 0.35
CA ALA A 383 -16.83 5.91 1.37
C ALA A 383 -16.39 5.13 2.61
N GLU A 384 -15.40 5.64 3.32
CA GLU A 384 -15.02 5.18 4.66
C GLU A 384 -15.67 6.08 5.73
N ILE A 385 -16.17 5.47 6.80
CA ILE A 385 -16.63 6.16 8.02
C ILE A 385 -15.52 6.02 9.06
N ASP A 386 -14.87 7.12 9.39
CA ASP A 386 -13.74 7.13 10.35
C ASP A 386 -14.20 6.65 11.72
N VAL A 387 -15.26 7.25 12.29
CA VAL A 387 -15.89 6.80 13.53
C VAL A 387 -17.41 6.76 13.39
N LEU A 388 -18.00 5.58 13.55
CA LEU A 388 -19.45 5.39 13.66
C LEU A 388 -19.81 5.12 15.12
N VAL A 389 -20.62 5.99 15.71
CA VAL A 389 -21.06 5.91 17.11
C VAL A 389 -22.54 5.54 17.14
N ARG A 390 -22.87 4.42 17.79
CA ARG A 390 -24.26 4.02 18.09
C ARG A 390 -24.60 4.46 19.51
N VAL A 391 -25.11 5.68 19.64
CA VAL A 391 -25.50 6.26 20.94
C VAL A 391 -26.63 5.44 21.56
N SER A 392 -27.64 5.08 20.77
CA SER A 392 -28.73 4.19 21.16
C SER A 392 -29.22 3.37 19.96
N ARG A 393 -30.24 2.52 20.15
CA ARG A 393 -30.87 1.78 19.04
C ARG A 393 -31.49 2.68 17.95
N LYS A 394 -31.74 3.96 18.25
CA LYS A 394 -32.39 4.91 17.34
C LYS A 394 -31.54 6.16 17.06
N SER A 395 -30.26 6.19 17.45
CA SER A 395 -29.42 7.37 17.27
C SER A 395 -28.01 6.98 16.84
N LEU A 396 -27.57 7.54 15.72
CA LEU A 396 -26.27 7.30 15.11
C LEU A 396 -25.53 8.62 14.88
N VAL A 397 -24.24 8.63 15.20
CA VAL A 397 -23.33 9.74 14.89
C VAL A 397 -22.23 9.22 13.97
N PHE A 398 -22.05 9.86 12.82
CA PHE A 398 -21.01 9.60 11.85
C PHE A 398 -19.98 10.72 11.96
N ILE A 399 -18.79 10.40 12.47
CA ILE A 399 -17.73 11.38 12.69
C ILE A 399 -16.67 11.20 11.61
N GLU A 400 -16.42 12.26 10.88
CA GLU A 400 -15.25 12.46 10.01
C GLU A 400 -14.14 13.12 10.85
N CYS A 401 -12.95 12.54 10.84
CA CYS A 401 -11.83 12.93 11.67
C CYS A 401 -10.70 13.56 10.85
N LYS A 402 -10.20 14.72 11.28
CA LYS A 402 -9.05 15.40 10.65
C LYS A 402 -7.96 15.70 11.67
N GLY A 403 -6.92 14.86 11.65
CA GLY A 403 -5.70 15.05 12.44
C GLY A 403 -4.72 16.00 11.75
N HIS A 404 -4.32 17.06 12.45
CA HIS A 404 -3.41 18.09 11.96
C HIS A 404 -2.27 18.35 12.95
N ARG A 405 -1.26 19.10 12.51
CA ARG A 405 -0.26 19.68 13.42
C ARG A 405 -0.96 20.60 14.44
N PRO A 406 -0.44 20.72 15.67
CA PRO A 406 -0.94 21.67 16.65
C PRO A 406 -1.08 23.08 16.06
N ASN A 407 -2.19 23.75 16.35
CA ASN A 407 -2.54 25.07 15.81
C ASN A 407 -2.69 25.12 14.27
N GLY A 408 -2.83 23.97 13.62
CA GLY A 408 -3.19 23.90 12.21
C GLY A 408 -4.61 24.41 11.95
N THR A 409 -4.95 24.53 10.67
CA THR A 409 -6.31 24.82 10.21
C THR A 409 -6.70 23.77 9.16
N VAL A 410 -7.93 23.28 9.24
CA VAL A 410 -8.48 22.36 8.23
C VAL A 410 -8.73 23.16 6.94
N ASP A 411 -8.23 22.64 5.81
CA ASP A 411 -8.45 23.24 4.50
C ASP A 411 -9.95 23.31 4.17
N HIS A 412 -10.38 24.44 3.60
CA HIS A 412 -11.77 24.63 3.17
C HIS A 412 -12.19 23.58 2.13
N ALA A 413 -11.29 23.20 1.23
CA ALA A 413 -11.55 22.20 0.20
C ALA A 413 -11.87 20.81 0.80
N GLU A 414 -11.26 20.45 1.93
CA GLU A 414 -11.58 19.21 2.64
C GLU A 414 -12.99 19.23 3.24
N VAL A 415 -13.44 20.39 3.75
CA VAL A 415 -14.81 20.59 4.25
C VAL A 415 -15.82 20.50 3.11
N GLU A 416 -15.53 21.12 1.96
CA GLU A 416 -16.37 20.99 0.76
C GLU A 416 -16.47 19.55 0.29
N LYS A 417 -15.35 18.81 0.25
CA LYS A 417 -15.31 17.40 -0.12
C LYS A 417 -16.12 16.53 0.85
N TRP A 418 -16.02 16.78 2.15
CA TRP A 418 -16.83 16.08 3.15
C TRP A 418 -18.34 16.30 2.89
N LEU A 419 -18.76 17.56 2.75
CA LEU A 419 -20.17 17.92 2.58
C LEU A 419 -20.75 17.50 1.22
N ASN A 420 -19.98 17.61 0.13
CA ASN A 420 -20.49 17.45 -1.23
C ASN A 420 -20.21 16.07 -1.84
N LYS A 421 -19.26 15.29 -1.30
CA LYS A 421 -18.92 13.94 -1.82
C LYS A 421 -19.19 12.84 -0.79
N ARG A 422 -18.64 12.97 0.42
CA ARG A 422 -18.72 11.90 1.44
C ARG A 422 -20.11 11.81 2.05
N LEU A 423 -20.63 12.92 2.56
CA LEU A 423 -21.95 12.98 3.20
C LEU A 423 -23.08 12.40 2.32
N PRO A 424 -23.22 12.75 1.02
CA PRO A 424 -24.23 12.12 0.15
C PRO A 424 -24.10 10.59 0.07
N THR A 425 -22.87 10.08 -0.06
CA THR A 425 -22.59 8.63 -0.12
C THR A 425 -23.03 7.93 1.16
N LEU A 426 -22.71 8.50 2.34
CA LEU A 426 -23.13 7.97 3.64
C LEU A 426 -24.65 7.99 3.80
N ARG A 427 -25.31 9.07 3.39
CA ARG A 427 -26.77 9.18 3.46
C ARG A 427 -27.48 8.15 2.61
N ASP A 428 -26.99 7.89 1.41
CA ASP A 428 -27.58 6.88 0.53
C ASP A 428 -27.37 5.47 1.07
N PHE A 429 -26.20 5.18 1.63
CA PHE A 429 -25.97 3.95 2.38
C PHE A 429 -26.98 3.77 3.54
N VAL A 430 -27.17 4.81 4.36
CA VAL A 430 -28.09 4.76 5.51
C VAL A 430 -29.54 4.52 5.07
N LYS A 431 -30.01 5.17 4.01
CA LYS A 431 -31.38 4.97 3.49
C LYS A 431 -31.66 3.52 3.09
N GLY A 432 -30.66 2.84 2.52
CA GLY A 432 -30.74 1.44 2.12
C GLY A 432 -30.62 0.45 3.29
N HIS A 433 -30.13 0.90 4.45
CA HIS A 433 -29.88 0.02 5.59
C HIS A 433 -31.14 -0.14 6.45
N SER A 434 -31.55 -1.39 6.71
CA SER A 434 -32.78 -1.73 7.43
C SER A 434 -32.87 -1.09 8.81
N GLU A 435 -31.80 -1.18 9.60
CA GLU A 435 -31.71 -0.57 10.93
C GLU A 435 -31.50 0.95 10.90
N TYR A 436 -30.62 1.48 10.03
CA TYR A 436 -30.16 2.86 10.15
C TYR A 436 -31.13 3.88 9.58
N LYS A 437 -31.96 3.49 8.60
CA LYS A 437 -32.92 4.40 7.96
C LYS A 437 -33.96 5.01 8.91
N GLN A 438 -34.14 4.42 10.09
CA GLN A 438 -35.08 4.88 11.13
C GLN A 438 -34.39 5.58 12.30
N CYS A 439 -33.07 5.73 12.26
CA CYS A 439 -32.32 6.40 13.31
C CYS A 439 -32.34 7.92 13.10
N GLU A 440 -32.27 8.65 14.20
CA GLU A 440 -31.78 10.02 14.21
C GLU A 440 -30.30 10.00 13.80
N LEU A 441 -29.93 10.87 12.88
CA LEU A 441 -28.60 10.91 12.27
C LEU A 441 -27.91 12.22 12.59
N SER A 442 -26.69 12.15 13.09
CA SER A 442 -25.74 13.28 13.15
C SER A 442 -24.52 12.96 12.29
N PHE A 443 -24.10 13.89 11.45
CA PHE A 443 -22.85 13.82 10.71
C PHE A 443 -21.94 14.96 11.19
N GLU A 444 -20.76 14.60 11.69
CA GLU A 444 -19.91 15.54 12.41
C GLU A 444 -18.50 15.56 11.84
N LEU A 445 -17.87 16.73 11.84
CA LEU A 445 -16.46 16.91 11.50
C LEU A 445 -15.67 17.23 12.77
N TRP A 446 -14.78 16.33 13.18
CA TRP A 446 -13.95 16.50 14.37
C TRP A 446 -12.50 16.73 13.97
N THR A 447 -11.84 17.68 14.63
CA THR A 447 -10.42 17.99 14.35
C THR A 447 -9.70 18.50 15.59
N ASN A 448 -8.40 18.22 15.72
CA ASN A 448 -7.55 18.86 16.71
C ASN A 448 -7.09 20.27 16.30
N ALA A 449 -7.40 20.70 15.07
CA ALA A 449 -7.13 22.01 14.51
C ALA A 449 -8.36 22.94 14.64
N SER A 450 -8.25 24.13 14.05
CA SER A 450 -9.36 25.05 13.85
C SER A 450 -9.97 24.91 12.46
N LEU A 451 -11.22 25.31 12.31
CA LEU A 451 -11.92 25.54 11.04
C LEU A 451 -11.90 27.04 10.71
N THR A 452 -11.84 27.36 9.43
CA THR A 452 -12.03 28.75 8.98
C THR A 452 -13.49 29.18 9.19
N GLU A 453 -13.73 30.47 9.35
CA GLU A 453 -15.10 31.01 9.45
C GLU A 453 -15.93 30.70 8.19
N ALA A 454 -15.31 30.68 7.02
CA ALA A 454 -15.95 30.25 5.77
C ALA A 454 -16.41 28.78 5.83
N SER A 455 -15.57 27.88 6.36
CA SER A 455 -15.93 26.48 6.56
C SER A 455 -17.09 26.32 7.55
N LYS A 456 -17.07 27.06 8.67
CA LYS A 456 -18.14 27.04 9.67
C LYS A 456 -19.46 27.54 9.08
N ALA A 457 -19.42 28.67 8.37
CA ALA A 457 -20.58 29.22 7.67
C ALA A 457 -21.14 28.24 6.63
N LEU A 458 -20.28 27.54 5.89
CA LEU A 458 -20.69 26.52 4.93
C LEU A 458 -21.45 25.37 5.61
N ILE A 459 -20.94 24.84 6.73
CA ILE A 459 -21.61 23.77 7.49
C ILE A 459 -22.98 24.25 8.00
N THR A 460 -23.04 25.44 8.60
CA THR A 460 -24.28 26.05 9.11
C THR A 460 -25.31 26.26 8.00
N SER A 461 -24.89 26.77 6.84
CA SER A 461 -25.79 26.99 5.70
C SER A 461 -26.35 25.67 5.17
N LYS A 462 -25.54 24.60 5.12
CA LYS A 462 -26.00 23.26 4.71
C LYS A 462 -26.97 22.65 5.73
N GLN A 463 -26.74 22.85 7.04
CA GLN A 463 -27.68 22.43 8.09
C GLN A 463 -29.05 23.10 7.92
N ALA A 464 -29.08 24.40 7.61
CA ALA A 464 -30.33 25.14 7.46
C ALA A 464 -31.24 24.62 6.33
N LEU A 465 -30.70 23.86 5.37
CA LEU A 465 -31.45 23.31 4.23
C LEU A 465 -32.18 21.99 4.54
N THR A 466 -31.99 21.42 5.74
CA THR A 466 -32.53 20.10 6.06
C THR A 466 -32.74 19.91 7.56
N ASP A 467 -33.88 19.33 7.92
CA ASP A 467 -34.23 18.87 9.27
C ASP A 467 -34.03 17.35 9.43
N LYS A 468 -33.81 16.63 8.33
CA LYS A 468 -33.71 15.16 8.27
C LYS A 468 -32.51 14.57 9.02
N TYR A 469 -31.50 15.38 9.31
CA TYR A 469 -30.28 14.99 10.03
C TYR A 469 -29.57 16.23 10.56
N ARG A 470 -28.69 16.02 11.54
CA ARG A 470 -27.83 17.05 12.11
C ARG A 470 -26.47 17.07 11.41
N LEU A 471 -25.94 18.26 11.22
CA LEU A 471 -24.56 18.55 10.88
C LEU A 471 -23.93 19.29 12.07
N ALA A 472 -22.77 18.85 12.50
CA ALA A 472 -22.00 19.54 13.55
C ALA A 472 -20.50 19.47 13.27
N TYR A 473 -19.73 20.21 14.05
CA TYR A 473 -18.29 20.09 14.08
C TYR A 473 -17.77 20.28 15.50
N LYS A 474 -16.56 19.79 15.76
CA LYS A 474 -15.83 20.00 17.00
C LYS A 474 -14.37 20.33 16.70
N GLU A 475 -13.90 21.46 17.23
CA GLU A 475 -12.53 21.94 17.06
C GLU A 475 -11.65 21.54 18.25
N GLY A 476 -10.33 21.75 18.12
CA GLY A 476 -9.36 21.17 19.03
C GLY A 476 -9.52 21.52 20.51
N LEU A 477 -9.98 22.72 20.84
CA LEU A 477 -10.24 23.15 22.22
C LEU A 477 -11.51 22.52 22.81
N GLU A 478 -12.54 22.36 21.99
CA GLU A 478 -13.79 21.72 22.42
C GLU A 478 -13.55 20.24 22.72
N LEU A 479 -12.83 19.54 21.84
CA LEU A 479 -12.44 18.14 22.04
C LEU A 479 -11.57 17.97 23.30
N LEU A 480 -10.67 18.92 23.58
CA LEU A 480 -9.91 18.92 24.83
C LEU A 480 -10.82 19.06 26.05
N SER A 481 -11.78 19.99 26.00
CA SER A 481 -12.72 20.19 27.12
C SER A 481 -13.54 18.93 27.39
N ILE A 482 -14.00 18.25 26.34
CA ILE A 482 -14.70 16.97 26.46
C ILE A 482 -13.79 15.91 27.10
N ALA A 483 -12.54 15.80 26.65
CA ALA A 483 -11.58 14.88 27.24
C ALA A 483 -11.33 15.20 28.73
N GLU A 484 -11.24 16.47 29.12
CA GLU A 484 -11.05 16.89 30.51
C GLU A 484 -12.26 16.56 31.40
N GLN A 485 -13.47 16.71 30.87
CA GLN A 485 -14.72 16.37 31.57
C GLN A 485 -14.88 14.86 31.81
N SER A 486 -14.26 14.02 30.99
CA SER A 486 -14.27 12.56 31.18
C SER A 486 -13.52 12.09 32.44
N HIS A 487 -12.63 12.93 33.00
CA HIS A 487 -11.66 12.56 34.04
C HIS A 487 -10.71 11.40 33.68
N ASN A 488 -10.69 10.96 32.41
CA ASN A 488 -9.77 9.94 31.92
C ASN A 488 -8.36 10.54 31.75
N LYS A 489 -7.54 10.40 32.80
CA LYS A 489 -6.18 10.99 32.86
C LYS A 489 -5.30 10.59 31.66
N SER A 490 -5.43 9.36 31.19
CA SER A 490 -4.63 8.84 30.08
C SER A 490 -5.02 9.47 28.74
N LEU A 491 -6.33 9.60 28.48
CA LEU A 491 -6.85 10.30 27.31
C LEU A 491 -6.47 11.78 27.31
N ILE A 492 -6.63 12.46 28.44
CA ILE A 492 -6.26 13.88 28.61
C ILE A 492 -4.77 14.08 28.33
N ALA A 493 -3.90 13.25 28.91
CA ALA A 493 -2.46 13.34 28.71
C ALA A 493 -2.08 13.12 27.24
N THR A 494 -2.62 12.06 26.62
CA THR A 494 -2.37 11.72 25.21
C THR A 494 -2.78 12.86 24.29
N TYR A 495 -3.99 13.41 24.47
CA TYR A 495 -4.49 14.49 23.64
C TYR A 495 -3.67 15.78 23.82
N LYS A 496 -3.40 16.18 25.07
CA LYS A 496 -2.58 17.37 25.37
C LYS A 496 -1.19 17.25 24.76
N GLN A 497 -0.52 16.12 24.99
CA GLN A 497 0.88 15.95 24.58
C GLN A 497 1.03 15.89 23.06
N HIS A 498 0.15 15.13 22.38
CA HIS A 498 0.39 14.79 20.97
C HIS A 498 -0.44 15.63 20.00
N PHE A 499 -1.63 16.10 20.39
CA PHE A 499 -2.56 16.77 19.48
C PHE A 499 -2.77 18.25 19.78
N ARG A 500 -2.55 18.69 21.03
CA ARG A 500 -2.70 20.10 21.43
C ARG A 500 -1.37 20.84 21.53
N ASN A 501 -0.38 20.25 22.19
CA ASN A 501 0.90 20.91 22.47
C ASN A 501 1.89 20.62 21.34
N HIS A 502 2.69 21.63 20.97
CA HIS A 502 3.90 21.42 20.20
C HIS A 502 5.10 21.67 21.12
N PRO A 503 6.13 20.80 21.15
CA PRO A 503 7.37 21.05 21.89
C PRO A 503 8.24 22.20 21.32
N LEU A 504 7.65 23.17 20.62
CA LEU A 504 8.35 24.37 20.11
C LEU A 504 7.61 25.68 20.46
N ASN A 505 6.66 25.65 21.40
CA ASN A 505 6.06 26.87 21.97
C ASN A 505 6.60 27.17 23.37
N THR A 506 7.93 27.18 23.50
CA THR A 506 8.66 27.89 24.54
C THR A 506 9.83 28.60 23.90
#